data_AF-A0A9D1T5W2-F1
#
_entry.id   AF-A0A9D1T5W2-F1
#
_cell.length_a   1.000
_cell.length_b   1.000
_cell.length_c   1.000
_cell.angle_alpha   90.00
_cell.angle_beta   90.00
_cell.angle_gamma   90.00
#
_symmetry.space_group_name_H-M   'P 1'
#
loop_
_entity.id
_entity.type
_entity.pdbx_description
1 polymer ?
#
loop_
_entity_poly.entity_id
_entity_poly.type
_entity_poly.pdbx_seq_one_letter_code
_entity_poly.pdbx_strand_id
1 'polypeptide(L)'
;MDLDFLLIRKMKQGDEEAFDLFVHKYYKDILSFCNYHCFDKEYAEDLTQETFIRFFTGLAAYRHRGKVKNYLYTIANHLCIDHLKKAREIPTEDGELTEKVEMGEREKDTVLNRIALEAALGKLAEELQEVIVLY
;
A
#
# COMPACT_ATOMS: atom_id res chain seq x y z
N MET A 1 -0.16 19.62 14.59
CA MET A 1 -0.81 18.44 15.18
C MET A 1 -1.17 17.53 14.02
N ASP A 2 -0.77 16.26 14.05
CA ASP A 2 -1.02 15.33 12.95
C ASP A 2 -2.52 15.01 12.87
N LEU A 3 -3.18 15.36 11.76
CA LEU A 3 -4.60 15.11 11.55
C LEU A 3 -4.92 13.61 11.66
N ASP A 4 -3.99 12.74 11.24
CA ASP A 4 -4.16 11.30 11.34
C ASP A 4 -4.18 10.83 12.79
N PHE A 5 -3.34 11.43 13.63
CA PHE A 5 -3.34 11.11 15.06
C PHE A 5 -4.71 11.39 15.70
N LEU A 6 -5.34 12.50 15.33
CA LEU A 6 -6.66 12.87 15.84
C LEU A 6 -7.74 11.89 15.36
N LEU A 7 -7.75 11.57 14.05
CA LEU A 7 -8.68 10.59 13.48
C LEU A 7 -8.53 9.22 14.16
N ILE A 8 -7.29 8.73 14.31
CA ILE A 8 -7.00 7.45 14.98
C ILE A 8 -7.49 7.46 16.42
N ARG A 9 -7.27 8.55 17.15
CA ARG A 9 -7.73 8.66 18.55
C ARG A 9 -9.25 8.62 18.64
N LYS A 10 -9.95 9.33 17.76
CA LYS A 10 -11.42 9.35 17.68
C LYS A 10 -11.99 7.98 17.29
N MET A 11 -11.42 7.33 16.27
CA MET A 11 -11.81 5.97 15.87
C MET A 11 -11.65 4.97 17.03
N LYS A 12 -10.57 5.06 17.82
CA LYS A 12 -10.38 4.22 19.02
C LYS A 12 -11.42 4.47 20.11
N GLN A 13 -12.11 5.61 20.08
CA GLN A 13 -13.20 5.95 21.00
C GLN A 13 -14.58 5.55 20.43
N GLY A 14 -14.64 4.98 19.22
CA GLY A 14 -15.88 4.58 18.57
C GLY A 14 -16.58 5.69 17.79
N ASP A 15 -15.88 6.78 17.46
CA ASP A 15 -16.43 7.87 16.63
C ASP A 15 -16.56 7.40 15.16
N GLU A 16 -17.78 7.08 14.73
CA GLU A 16 -18.09 6.59 13.37
C GLU A 16 -17.69 7.59 12.27
N GLU A 17 -17.89 8.89 12.51
CA GLU A 17 -17.53 9.94 11.53
C GLU A 17 -16.02 9.97 11.29
N ALA A 18 -15.22 9.64 12.32
CA ALA A 18 -13.77 9.53 12.17
C ALA A 18 -13.35 8.35 11.29
N PHE A 19 -14.11 7.25 11.28
CA PHE A 19 -13.87 6.14 10.35
C PHE A 19 -14.13 6.58 8.91
N ASP A 20 -15.26 7.21 8.65
CA ASP A 20 -15.64 7.68 7.30
C ASP A 20 -14.63 8.69 6.75
N LEU A 21 -14.23 9.67 7.55
CA LEU A 21 -13.21 10.65 7.16
C LEU A 21 -11.86 9.99 6.88
N PHE A 22 -11.49 8.97 7.67
CA PHE A 22 -10.26 8.23 7.46
C PHE A 22 -10.30 7.42 6.16
N VAL A 23 -11.38 6.69 5.90
CA VAL A 23 -11.58 5.96 4.64
C VAL A 23 -11.55 6.94 3.47
N HIS A 24 -12.34 8.01 3.52
CA HIS A 24 -12.40 9.01 2.44
C HIS A 24 -11.03 9.59 2.11
N LYS A 25 -10.20 9.86 3.13
CA LYS A 25 -8.84 10.39 2.95
C LYS A 25 -7.91 9.43 2.21
N TYR A 26 -8.03 8.11 2.43
CA TYR A 26 -7.05 7.13 1.94
C TYR A 26 -7.57 6.22 0.83
N TYR A 27 -8.89 6.15 0.62
CA TYR A 27 -9.51 5.16 -0.26
C TYR A 27 -8.95 5.22 -1.69
N LYS A 28 -8.89 6.41 -2.29
CA LYS A 28 -8.39 6.59 -3.65
C LYS A 28 -6.94 6.12 -3.80
N ASP A 29 -6.11 6.39 -2.81
CA ASP A 29 -4.69 6.02 -2.82
C ASP A 29 -4.50 4.51 -2.71
N ILE A 30 -5.26 3.85 -1.84
CA ILE A 30 -5.21 2.40 -1.67
C ILE A 30 -5.84 1.70 -2.89
N LEU A 31 -6.95 2.21 -3.41
CA LEU A 31 -7.57 1.69 -4.63
C LEU A 31 -6.63 1.78 -5.83
N SER A 32 -5.93 2.91 -6.00
CA SER A 32 -4.95 3.07 -7.08
C SER A 32 -3.78 2.09 -6.93
N PHE A 33 -3.34 1.85 -5.69
CA PHE A 33 -2.31 0.86 -5.39
C PHE A 33 -2.79 -0.56 -5.72
N CYS A 34 -3.96 -0.98 -5.25
CA CYS A 34 -4.52 -2.30 -5.53
C CYS A 34 -4.75 -2.50 -7.03
N ASN A 35 -5.29 -1.50 -7.75
CA ASN A 35 -5.46 -1.54 -9.20
C ASN A 35 -4.13 -1.73 -9.93
N TYR A 36 -3.11 -0.97 -9.50
CA TYR A 36 -1.78 -1.14 -10.05
C TYR A 36 -1.33 -2.58 -9.81
N HIS A 37 -1.50 -3.16 -8.62
CA HIS A 37 -0.92 -4.47 -8.28
C HIS A 37 -1.71 -5.71 -8.74
N CYS A 38 -3.04 -5.63 -8.96
CA CYS A 38 -3.88 -6.82 -9.18
C CYS A 38 -4.39 -6.99 -10.61
N PHE A 39 -4.27 -5.98 -11.47
CA PHE A 39 -4.70 -5.97 -12.89
C PHE A 39 -6.19 -6.24 -13.19
N ASP A 40 -6.97 -6.56 -12.16
CA ASP A 40 -8.43 -6.66 -12.20
C ASP A 40 -9.04 -5.59 -11.29
N LYS A 41 -9.98 -4.82 -11.85
CA LYS A 41 -10.66 -3.72 -11.15
C LYS A 41 -11.58 -4.21 -10.04
N GLU A 42 -12.27 -5.33 -10.25
CA GLU A 42 -13.22 -5.88 -9.28
C GLU A 42 -12.45 -6.39 -8.05
N TYR A 43 -11.37 -7.15 -8.26
CA TYR A 43 -10.49 -7.56 -7.17
C TYR A 43 -9.77 -6.39 -6.50
N ALA A 44 -9.44 -5.31 -7.23
CA ALA A 44 -8.81 -4.14 -6.62
C ALA A 44 -9.72 -3.43 -5.61
N GLU A 45 -11.03 -3.35 -5.88
CA GLU A 45 -12.00 -2.77 -4.95
C GLU A 45 -12.15 -3.65 -3.69
N ASP A 46 -12.26 -4.96 -3.85
CA ASP A 46 -12.35 -5.91 -2.74
C ASP A 46 -11.12 -5.87 -1.84
N LEU A 47 -9.91 -5.88 -2.42
CA LEU A 47 -8.66 -5.83 -1.66
C LEU A 47 -8.49 -4.48 -0.96
N THR A 48 -9.03 -3.40 -1.55
CA THR A 48 -9.09 -2.08 -0.91
C THR A 48 -9.98 -2.12 0.32
N GLN A 49 -11.19 -2.68 0.22
CA GLN A 49 -12.09 -2.82 1.35
C GLN A 49 -11.48 -3.67 2.46
N GLU A 50 -10.93 -4.84 2.11
CA GLU A 50 -10.26 -5.75 3.03
C GLU A 50 -9.06 -5.08 3.74
N THR A 51 -8.35 -4.18 3.05
CA THR A 51 -7.26 -3.39 3.65
C THR A 51 -7.77 -2.56 4.84
N PHE A 52 -8.88 -1.84 4.66
CA PHE A 52 -9.46 -1.03 5.72
C PHE A 52 -10.04 -1.90 6.85
N ILE A 53 -10.71 -3.01 6.52
CA ILE A 53 -11.22 -3.97 7.51
C ILE A 53 -10.08 -4.49 8.40
N ARG A 54 -8.96 -4.92 7.81
CA ARG A 54 -7.78 -5.38 8.57
C ARG A 54 -7.17 -4.26 9.42
N PHE A 55 -7.09 -3.05 8.87
CA PHE A 55 -6.61 -1.89 9.61
C PHE A 55 -7.48 -1.61 10.85
N PHE A 56 -8.80 -1.57 10.69
CA PHE A 56 -9.73 -1.32 11.78
C PHE A 56 -9.75 -2.46 12.80
N THR A 57 -9.65 -3.71 12.35
CA THR A 57 -9.53 -4.88 13.24
C THR A 57 -8.26 -4.79 14.11
N GLY A 58 -7.15 -4.29 13.55
CA GLY A 58 -5.90 -4.06 14.26
C GLY A 58 -5.82 -2.71 15.01
N LEU A 59 -6.85 -1.86 14.94
CA LEU A 59 -6.80 -0.47 15.40
C LEU A 59 -6.46 -0.35 16.89
N ALA A 60 -7.00 -1.24 17.72
CA ALA A 60 -6.74 -1.23 19.16
C ALA A 60 -5.23 -1.28 19.46
N ALA A 61 -4.51 -2.18 18.78
CA ALA A 61 -3.07 -2.39 18.93
C ALA A 61 -2.21 -1.36 18.18
N TYR A 62 -2.77 -0.69 17.17
CA TYR A 62 -2.03 0.26 16.34
C TYR A 62 -1.50 1.44 17.18
N ARG A 63 -0.19 1.71 17.09
CA ARG A 63 0.48 2.85 17.72
C ARG A 63 0.90 3.84 16.66
N HIS A 64 0.29 5.02 16.66
CA HIS A 64 0.59 6.05 15.66
C HIS A 64 2.01 6.59 15.82
N ARG A 65 2.80 6.49 14.75
CA ARG A 65 4.16 7.04 14.63
C ARG A 65 4.33 7.97 13.43
N GLY A 66 3.23 8.57 12.97
CA GLY A 66 3.22 9.49 11.82
C GLY A 66 3.31 8.81 10.44
N LYS A 67 3.08 7.49 10.36
CA LYS A 67 3.22 6.70 9.11
C LYS A 67 2.02 5.79 8.83
N VAL A 68 0.79 6.28 9.08
CA VAL A 68 -0.42 5.46 8.91
C VAL A 68 -0.62 5.01 7.47
N LYS A 69 -0.36 5.90 6.50
CA LYS A 69 -0.44 5.60 5.07
C LYS A 69 0.50 4.43 4.68
N ASN A 70 1.72 4.40 5.22
CA ASN A 70 2.64 3.28 4.97
C ASN A 70 2.11 1.97 5.54
N TYR A 71 1.46 2.00 6.71
CA TYR A 71 0.88 0.79 7.29
C TYR A 71 -0.29 0.26 6.46
N LEU A 72 -1.14 1.14 5.91
CA LEU A 72 -2.18 0.76 4.95
C LEU A 72 -1.56 0.11 3.70
N TYR A 73 -0.51 0.69 3.13
CA TYR A 73 0.18 0.08 1.99
C TYR A 73 0.81 -1.27 2.31
N THR A 74 1.35 -1.46 3.51
CA THR A 74 1.85 -2.78 3.94
C THR A 74 0.73 -3.82 3.93
N ILE A 75 -0.45 -3.48 4.45
CA ILE A 75 -1.61 -4.39 4.45
C ILE A 75 -2.05 -4.68 3.00
N ALA A 76 -2.25 -3.65 2.19
CA ALA A 76 -2.66 -3.78 0.79
C ALA A 76 -1.67 -4.61 -0.03
N ASN A 77 -0.36 -4.40 0.17
CA ASN A 77 0.69 -5.16 -0.51
C ASN A 77 0.65 -6.65 -0.17
N HIS A 78 0.48 -7.02 1.11
CA HIS A 78 0.33 -8.42 1.49
C HIS A 78 -0.92 -9.04 0.83
N LEU A 79 -2.03 -8.33 0.84
CA LEU A 79 -3.27 -8.77 0.21
C LEU A 79 -3.12 -8.99 -1.30
N CYS A 80 -2.49 -8.05 -2.02
CA CYS A 80 -2.24 -8.18 -3.46
C CYS A 80 -1.31 -9.37 -3.76
N ILE A 81 -0.23 -9.54 -2.99
CA ILE A 81 0.69 -10.67 -3.15
C ILE A 81 -0.02 -12.00 -2.91
N ASP A 82 -0.82 -12.10 -1.85
CA ASP A 82 -1.55 -13.32 -1.52
C ASP A 82 -2.61 -13.65 -2.58
N HIS A 83 -3.28 -12.64 -3.14
CA HIS A 83 -4.22 -12.80 -4.24
C HIS A 83 -3.52 -13.36 -5.50
N LEU A 84 -2.41 -12.75 -5.92
CA LEU A 84 -1.65 -13.20 -7.09
C LEU A 84 -1.08 -14.61 -6.93
N LYS A 85 -0.67 -15.00 -5.71
CA LYS A 85 -0.22 -16.37 -5.44
C LYS A 85 -1.34 -17.38 -5.65
N LYS A 86 -2.54 -17.09 -5.15
CA LYS A 86 -3.71 -17.97 -5.31
C LYS A 86 -4.15 -18.09 -6.77
N ALA A 87 -4.13 -17.00 -7.53
CA ALA A 87 -4.43 -17.03 -8.96
C ALA A 87 -3.50 -17.99 -9.73
N ARG A 88 -2.22 -18.06 -9.33
CA ARG A 88 -1.22 -18.97 -9.93
C ARG A 88 -1.38 -20.45 -9.58
N GLU A 89 -2.06 -20.77 -8.47
CA GLU A 89 -2.18 -22.14 -7.97
C GLU A 89 -3.42 -22.88 -8.51
N ILE A 90 -4.33 -22.19 -9.20
CA ILE A 90 -5.52 -22.82 -9.80
C ILE A 90 -5.09 -23.56 -11.08
N PRO A 91 -5.15 -24.90 -11.13
CA PRO A 91 -4.92 -25.64 -12.36
C PRO A 91 -6.18 -25.50 -13.22
N THR A 92 -6.11 -24.77 -14.32
CA THR A 92 -7.19 -24.77 -15.31
C THR A 92 -7.17 -26.09 -16.07
N GLU A 93 -8.30 -26.82 -16.06
CA GLU A 93 -8.48 -28.09 -16.79
C GLU A 93 -8.49 -27.90 -18.31
N ASP A 94 -8.65 -26.65 -18.79
CA ASP A 94 -8.51 -26.28 -20.20
C ASP A 94 -7.25 -25.43 -20.39
N GLY A 95 -6.32 -25.95 -21.19
CA GLY A 95 -4.97 -25.44 -21.41
C GLY A 95 -4.87 -24.13 -22.20
N GLU A 96 -5.57 -23.08 -21.78
CA GLU A 96 -5.31 -21.72 -22.24
C GLU A 96 -4.49 -20.96 -21.19
N LEU A 97 -3.20 -20.84 -21.48
CA LEU A 97 -2.24 -20.02 -20.73
C LEU A 97 -2.48 -18.53 -21.05
N THR A 98 -3.47 -17.89 -20.42
CA THR A 98 -3.74 -16.46 -20.66
C THR A 98 -3.13 -15.49 -19.64
N GLU A 99 -2.47 -15.92 -18.57
CA GLU A 99 -1.99 -14.96 -17.53
C GLU A 99 -0.47 -14.92 -17.28
N LYS A 100 0.35 -15.54 -18.13
CA LYS A 100 1.82 -15.58 -17.90
C LYS A 100 2.59 -14.33 -18.37
N VAL A 101 1.96 -13.34 -19.00
CA VAL A 101 2.70 -12.35 -19.80
C VAL A 101 3.08 -11.06 -19.05
N GLU A 102 2.34 -10.58 -18.04
CA GLU A 102 2.59 -9.22 -17.50
C GLU A 102 3.43 -9.15 -16.20
N MET A 103 3.61 -10.25 -15.48
CA MET A 103 4.39 -10.24 -14.22
C MET A 103 5.90 -10.12 -14.42
N GLY A 104 6.45 -10.69 -15.51
CA GLY A 104 7.90 -10.67 -15.79
C GLY A 104 8.43 -9.28 -16.16
N GLU A 105 7.57 -8.39 -16.65
CA GLU A 105 7.91 -6.99 -16.93
C GLU A 105 7.93 -6.15 -15.64
N ARG A 106 7.08 -6.46 -14.65
CA ARG A 106 7.04 -5.70 -13.39
C ARG A 106 7.98 -6.16 -12.29
N GLU A 107 8.48 -7.40 -12.30
CA GLU A 107 9.68 -7.73 -11.52
C GLU A 107 10.86 -6.84 -11.96
N LYS A 108 10.94 -6.51 -13.26
CA LYS A 108 11.93 -5.56 -13.77
C LYS A 108 11.60 -4.13 -13.34
N ASP A 109 10.36 -3.67 -13.44
CA ASP A 109 9.98 -2.30 -13.01
C ASP A 109 10.10 -2.07 -11.50
N THR A 110 9.78 -3.06 -10.67
CA THR A 110 9.95 -2.93 -9.21
C THR A 110 11.42 -2.87 -8.81
N VAL A 111 12.28 -3.65 -9.47
CA VAL A 111 13.73 -3.56 -9.30
C VAL A 111 14.27 -2.24 -9.86
N LEU A 112 13.82 -1.80 -11.04
CA LEU A 112 14.21 -0.51 -11.63
C LEU A 112 13.81 0.66 -10.74
N ASN A 113 12.57 0.68 -10.26
CA ASN A 113 12.05 1.73 -9.39
C ASN A 113 12.78 1.75 -8.05
N ARG A 114 13.16 0.59 -7.51
CA ARG A 114 13.97 0.53 -6.28
C ARG A 114 15.35 1.13 -6.49
N ILE A 115 16.03 0.80 -7.59
CA ILE A 115 17.34 1.38 -7.95
C ILE A 115 17.22 2.89 -8.18
N ALA A 116 16.17 3.34 -8.89
CA ALA A 116 15.93 4.75 -9.15
C ALA A 116 15.62 5.53 -7.86
N LEU A 117 14.85 4.94 -6.95
CA LEU A 117 14.54 5.51 -5.64
C LEU A 117 15.78 5.59 -4.75
N GLU A 118 16.59 4.53 -4.71
CA GLU A 118 17.87 4.50 -3.98
C GLU A 118 18.85 5.56 -4.52
N ALA A 119 18.94 5.72 -5.85
CA ALA A 119 19.76 6.75 -6.48
C ALA A 119 19.27 8.18 -6.18
N ALA A 120 17.96 8.41 -6.18
CA ALA A 120 17.37 9.72 -5.85
C ALA A 120 17.56 10.07 -4.36
N LEU A 121 17.42 9.10 -3.45
CA LEU A 121 17.70 9.28 -2.03
C LEU A 121 19.19 9.52 -1.76
N GLY A 122 20.09 8.87 -2.53
CA GLY A 122 21.53 9.11 -2.47
C GLY A 122 21.92 10.53 -2.86
N LYS A 123 21.38 11.04 -3.98
CA LYS A 123 21.61 12.43 -4.41
C LYS A 123 21.12 13.46 -3.41
N LEU A 124 19.94 13.25 -2.82
CA LEU A 124 19.42 14.15 -1.78
C LEU A 124 20.30 14.14 -0.52
N ALA A 125 20.90 13.00 -0.18
CA ALA A 125 21.83 12.89 0.94
C ALA A 125 23.17 13.62 0.69
N GLU A 126 23.68 13.60 -0.55
CA GLU A 126 24.86 14.37 -0.95
C GLU A 126 24.59 15.89 -0.91
N GLU A 127 23.44 16.34 -1.41
CA GLU A 127 23.03 17.76 -1.38
C GLU A 127 22.84 18.29 0.05
N LEU A 128 22.36 17.46 0.99
CA LEU A 128 22.25 17.81 2.41
C LEU A 128 23.57 17.70 3.17
N GLN A 129 24.56 16.94 2.68
CA GLN A 129 25.89 16.86 3.29
C GLN A 129 26.70 18.14 3.10
N GLU A 130 26.55 18.86 1.99
CA GLU A 130 27.24 20.14 1.78
C GLU A 130 26.77 21.21 2.76
N VAL A 131 25.51 21.18 3.19
CA VAL A 131 24.95 22.16 4.15
C VAL A 131 25.47 21.95 5.57
N ILE A 132 25.93 20.73 5.92
CA ILE A 132 26.46 20.42 7.26
C ILE A 132 27.93 20.85 7.42
N VAL A 133 28.67 21.08 6.33
CA VAL A 133 30.09 21.48 6.37
C VAL A 133 30.28 23.01 6.50
N LEU A 134 29.20 23.79 6.49
CA LEU A 134 29.22 25.27 6.53
C LEU A 134 28.76 25.90 7.87
N TYR A 135 28.78 25.14 8.97
CA TYR A 135 28.63 25.68 10.34
C TYR A 135 29.67 25.09 11.30
#